data_AF-A0A1K2IDH0-F1
#
_entry.id   AF-A0A1K2IDH0-F1
#
_cell.length_a   1.000
_cell.length_b   1.000
_cell.length_c   1.000
_cell.angle_alpha   90.00
_cell.angle_beta   90.00
_cell.angle_gamma   90.00
#
_symmetry.space_group_name_H-M   'P 1'
#
loop_
_entity.id
_entity.type
_entity.pdbx_description
1 polymer ?
#
loop_
_entity_poly.entity_id
_entity_poly.type
_entity_poly.pdbx_seq_one_letter_code
_entity_poly.pdbx_strand_id
1 'polypeptide(L)'
;MIKAFIIRLINGKWYSAPFIFTIFTVFCWLCLIIFPAKAMIWGLLISLPFLGYFICFILGIAKMFMKEFKEGIKQCFFTVVISIVAMLFFTIFLPKDPYKEYKGDAKNPNNVKTEMPLKLSLNNEKPLFKVEKQDVFLYDYSMPGNYKYQVFLNKTDKGKVYLKMFDLVTNRILSEKEIKQESQIEVYNPTDELKEFGLSNQFTVEEGEWGDYYGSRVEVWFQPDDSTQPERKLITKNYIIQGN
;
A
#
# COMPACT_ATOMS: atom_id res chain seq x y z
N MET A 1 3.65 23.71 29.17
CA MET A 1 3.96 24.12 27.78
C MET A 1 2.70 24.37 26.95
N ILE A 2 1.75 23.43 26.88
CA ILE A 2 0.50 23.55 26.09
C ILE A 2 -0.37 24.76 26.49
N LYS A 3 -0.59 25.01 27.80
CA LYS A 3 -1.37 26.18 28.27
C LYS A 3 -0.80 27.52 27.79
N ALA A 4 0.51 27.70 27.85
CA ALA A 4 1.17 28.92 27.42
C ALA A 4 1.04 29.15 25.90
N PHE A 5 1.08 28.06 25.13
CA PHE A 5 0.87 28.10 23.69
C PHE A 5 -0.57 28.51 23.33
N ILE A 6 -1.57 27.92 23.99
CA ILE A 6 -2.99 28.26 23.79
C ILE A 6 -3.26 29.73 24.14
N ILE A 7 -2.75 30.22 25.27
CA ILE A 7 -2.89 31.63 25.68
C ILE A 7 -2.27 32.56 24.63
N ARG A 8 -1.12 32.19 24.06
CA ARG A 8 -0.45 32.97 23.01
C ARG A 8 -1.23 32.98 21.69
N LEU A 9 -1.94 31.90 21.36
CA LEU A 9 -2.83 31.86 20.19
C LEU A 9 -4.10 32.70 20.40
N ILE A 10 -4.66 32.67 21.61
CA ILE A 10 -5.85 33.47 21.97
C ILE A 10 -5.50 34.96 22.04
N ASN A 11 -4.33 35.33 22.55
CA ASN A 11 -3.90 36.74 22.65
C ASN A 11 -3.16 37.23 21.39
N GLY A 12 -2.96 36.36 20.40
CA GLY A 12 -2.34 36.70 19.12
C GLY A 12 -3.29 37.48 18.21
N LYS A 13 -2.78 38.01 17.09
CA LYS A 13 -3.63 38.66 16.09
C LYS A 13 -4.58 37.63 15.44
N TRP A 14 -5.72 38.10 14.92
CA TRP A 14 -6.75 37.25 14.30
C TRP A 14 -6.23 36.23 13.26
N TYR A 15 -5.13 36.53 12.58
CA TYR A 15 -4.53 35.67 11.55
C TYR A 15 -3.50 34.66 12.06
N SER A 16 -3.03 34.77 13.31
CA SER A 16 -1.89 33.98 13.80
C SER A 16 -2.19 32.48 13.83
N ALA A 17 -3.36 32.08 14.36
CA ALA A 17 -3.75 30.67 14.40
C ALA A 17 -4.02 30.10 12.99
N PRO A 18 -4.87 30.72 12.14
CA PRO A 18 -5.08 30.22 10.77
C PRO A 18 -3.79 30.09 9.95
N PHE A 19 -2.84 31.02 10.12
CA PHE A 19 -1.56 30.97 9.42
C PHE A 19 -0.72 29.75 9.81
N ILE A 20 -0.60 29.46 11.11
CA ILE A 20 0.13 28.27 11.60
C ILE A 20 -0.49 26.99 11.03
N PHE A 21 -1.82 26.87 11.07
CA PHE A 21 -2.49 25.68 10.53
C PHE A 21 -2.42 25.58 9.01
N THR A 22 -2.27 26.70 8.30
CA THR A 22 -2.02 26.68 6.85
C THR A 22 -0.63 26.13 6.53
N ILE A 23 0.40 26.52 7.29
CA ILE A 23 1.74 25.93 7.15
C ILE A 23 1.69 24.42 7.43
N PHE A 24 0.99 24.02 8.50
CA PHE A 24 0.80 22.61 8.83
C PHE A 24 0.04 21.84 7.72
N THR A 25 -0.95 22.48 7.09
CA THR A 25 -1.69 21.92 5.95
C THR A 25 -0.77 21.63 4.76
N VAL A 26 0.11 22.58 4.40
CA VAL A 26 1.11 22.41 3.33
C VAL A 26 2.08 21.28 3.69
N PHE A 27 2.52 21.21 4.95
CA PHE A 27 3.38 20.12 5.41
C PHE A 27 2.71 18.74 5.28
N CYS A 28 1.46 18.59 5.72
CA CYS A 28 0.70 17.35 5.55
C CYS A 28 0.57 16.96 4.08
N TRP A 29 0.31 17.92 3.20
CA TRP A 29 0.24 17.68 1.76
C TRP A 29 1.59 17.24 1.16
N LEU A 30 2.71 17.87 1.56
CA LEU A 30 4.04 17.42 1.13
C LEU A 30 4.36 16.00 1.60
N CYS A 31 3.94 15.63 2.81
CA CYS A 31 4.09 14.26 3.31
C CYS A 31 3.32 13.24 2.45
N LEU A 32 2.12 13.59 1.96
CA LEU A 32 1.35 12.75 1.05
C LEU A 32 2.08 12.48 -0.29
N ILE A 33 2.93 13.41 -0.74
CA ILE A 33 3.71 13.23 -1.97
C ILE A 33 4.94 12.34 -1.73
N ILE A 34 5.60 12.52 -0.59
CA ILE A 34 6.91 11.90 -0.32
C ILE A 34 6.77 10.46 0.13
N PHE A 35 5.75 10.14 0.93
CA PHE A 35 5.63 8.83 1.54
C PHE A 35 4.64 7.93 0.77
N PRO A 36 5.04 6.71 0.38
CA PRO A 36 4.10 5.67 -0.04
C PRO A 36 3.36 5.19 1.22
N ALA A 37 2.41 6.00 1.66
CA ALA A 37 1.77 5.84 2.95
C ALA A 37 0.60 4.85 2.83
N LYS A 38 0.40 4.00 3.84
CA LYS A 38 -0.77 3.12 3.95
C LYS A 38 -2.06 3.96 3.94
N ALA A 39 -3.19 3.42 3.46
CA ALA A 39 -4.48 4.11 3.42
C ALA A 39 -4.86 4.82 4.74
N MET A 40 -4.52 4.21 5.88
CA MET A 40 -4.73 4.80 7.21
C MET A 40 -3.94 6.11 7.41
N ILE A 41 -2.68 6.17 6.98
CA ILE A 41 -1.81 7.35 7.12
C ILE A 41 -2.30 8.45 6.16
N TRP A 42 -2.76 8.07 4.96
CA TRP A 42 -3.42 8.99 4.02
C TRP A 42 -4.63 9.66 4.63
N GLY A 43 -5.56 8.87 5.19
CA GLY A 43 -6.76 9.40 5.86
C GLY A 43 -6.42 10.32 7.02
N LEU A 44 -5.39 10.00 7.81
CA LEU A 44 -4.91 10.85 8.90
C LEU A 44 -4.33 12.18 8.39
N LEU A 45 -3.45 12.15 7.39
CA LEU A 45 -2.82 13.36 6.84
C LEU A 45 -3.82 14.29 6.13
N ILE A 46 -4.87 13.74 5.53
CA ILE A 46 -5.96 14.53 4.93
C ILE A 46 -6.83 15.16 6.03
N SER A 47 -7.16 14.43 7.09
CA SER A 47 -8.13 14.89 8.11
C SER A 47 -7.55 15.84 9.16
N LEU A 48 -6.27 15.67 9.54
CA LEU A 48 -5.60 16.46 10.58
C LEU A 48 -5.64 17.98 10.35
N PRO A 49 -5.36 18.51 9.15
CA PRO A 49 -5.52 19.93 8.85
C PRO A 49 -6.91 20.49 9.18
N PHE A 50 -7.97 19.75 8.85
CA PHE A 50 -9.35 20.18 9.06
C PHE A 50 -9.75 20.19 10.54
N LEU A 51 -9.23 19.24 11.32
CA LEU A 51 -9.35 19.29 12.79
C LEU A 51 -8.66 20.54 13.35
N GLY A 52 -7.51 20.91 12.78
CA GLY A 52 -6.81 22.14 13.10
C GLY A 52 -7.60 23.42 12.81
N TYR A 53 -8.23 23.49 11.63
CA TYR A 53 -9.12 24.59 11.28
C TYR A 53 -10.38 24.64 12.15
N PHE A 54 -10.94 23.48 12.54
CA PHE A 54 -12.04 23.42 13.49
C PHE A 54 -11.65 24.02 14.86
N ILE A 55 -10.45 23.69 15.37
CA ILE A 55 -9.91 24.29 16.59
C ILE A 55 -9.72 25.81 16.42
N CYS A 56 -9.20 26.28 15.28
CA CYS A 56 -9.06 27.71 14.99
C CYS A 56 -10.40 28.46 15.02
N PHE A 57 -11.44 27.83 14.52
CA PHE A 57 -12.78 28.39 14.52
C PHE A 57 -13.32 28.53 15.96
N ILE A 58 -13.14 27.51 16.80
CA ILE A 58 -13.48 27.56 18.23
C ILE A 58 -12.69 28.66 18.95
N LEU A 59 -11.40 28.82 18.65
CA LEU A 59 -10.58 29.89 19.23
C LEU A 59 -11.07 31.29 18.81
N GLY A 60 -11.56 31.44 17.57
CA GLY A 60 -12.19 32.68 17.11
C GLY A 60 -13.47 32.98 17.88
N ILE A 61 -14.28 31.95 18.16
CA ILE A 61 -15.46 32.05 19.04
C ILE A 61 -15.05 32.46 20.45
N ALA A 62 -14.02 31.84 21.02
CA ALA A 62 -13.53 32.18 22.35
C ALA A 62 -13.08 33.66 22.44
N LYS A 63 -12.37 34.17 21.42
CA LYS A 63 -11.99 35.59 21.33
C LYS A 63 -13.20 36.52 21.33
N MET A 64 -14.31 36.14 20.69
CA MET A 64 -15.55 36.94 20.72
C MET A 64 -16.10 37.09 22.13
N PHE A 65 -16.04 36.05 22.95
CA PHE A 65 -16.46 36.10 24.36
C PHE A 65 -15.46 36.82 25.27
N MET A 66 -14.18 36.93 24.87
CA MET A 66 -13.13 37.60 25.63
C MET A 66 -12.95 39.10 25.32
N LYS A 67 -14.01 39.78 24.83
CA LYS A 67 -14.04 41.21 24.47
C LYS A 67 -13.22 41.61 23.23
N GLU A 68 -12.64 40.66 22.50
CA GLU A 68 -11.97 40.89 21.21
C GLU A 68 -12.89 40.57 20.01
N PHE A 69 -14.13 41.04 20.06
CA PHE A 69 -15.19 40.64 19.13
C PHE A 69 -14.84 40.80 17.64
N LYS A 70 -14.27 41.95 17.25
CA LYS A 70 -13.87 42.23 15.87
C LYS A 70 -12.79 41.27 15.37
N GLU A 71 -11.86 40.88 16.24
CA GLU A 71 -10.76 39.98 15.91
C GLU A 71 -11.25 38.53 15.83
N GLY A 72 -12.15 38.13 16.73
CA GLY A 72 -12.83 36.84 16.69
C GLY A 72 -13.63 36.62 15.40
N ILE A 73 -14.41 37.62 14.96
CA ILE A 73 -15.15 37.55 13.68
C ILE A 73 -14.20 37.40 12.49
N LYS A 74 -13.15 38.23 12.40
CA LYS A 74 -12.16 38.14 11.32
C LYS A 74 -11.51 36.76 11.28
N GLN A 75 -11.15 36.22 12.44
CA GLN A 75 -10.56 34.90 12.57
C GLN A 75 -11.53 33.80 12.10
N CYS A 76 -12.78 33.81 12.56
CA CYS A 76 -13.79 32.83 12.14
C CYS A 76 -14.02 32.89 10.62
N PHE A 77 -14.25 34.07 10.07
CA PHE A 77 -14.46 34.26 8.63
C PHE A 77 -13.26 33.75 7.82
N PHE A 78 -12.05 34.17 8.19
CA PHE A 78 -10.85 33.76 7.48
C PHE A 78 -10.57 32.26 7.61
N THR A 79 -10.86 31.66 8.76
CA THR A 79 -10.72 30.21 8.97
C THR A 79 -11.66 29.42 8.06
N VAL A 80 -12.90 29.89 7.87
CA VAL A 80 -13.86 29.25 6.94
C VAL A 80 -13.40 29.40 5.50
N VAL A 81 -12.96 30.59 5.09
CA VAL A 81 -12.47 30.81 3.72
C VAL A 81 -11.25 29.92 3.43
N ILE A 82 -10.28 29.88 4.34
CA ILE A 82 -9.06 29.12 4.13
C ILE A 82 -9.30 27.61 4.18
N SER A 83 -10.26 27.13 5.00
CA SER A 83 -10.61 25.71 5.04
C SER A 83 -11.31 25.24 3.76
N ILE A 84 -12.15 26.08 3.15
CA ILE A 84 -12.73 25.82 1.82
C ILE A 84 -11.63 25.78 0.76
N VAL A 85 -10.70 26.74 0.76
CA VAL A 85 -9.57 26.75 -0.17
C VAL A 85 -8.70 25.50 0.01
N ALA A 86 -8.41 25.11 1.25
CA ALA A 86 -7.67 23.89 1.54
C ALA A 86 -8.41 22.64 1.05
N MET A 87 -9.73 22.56 1.23
CA MET A 87 -10.54 21.44 0.71
C MET A 87 -10.51 21.36 -0.81
N LEU A 88 -10.66 22.50 -1.51
CA LEU A 88 -10.54 22.55 -2.97
C LEU A 88 -9.12 22.17 -3.42
N PHE A 89 -8.10 22.62 -2.70
CA PHE A 89 -6.71 22.27 -3.01
C PHE A 89 -6.46 20.76 -2.87
N PHE A 90 -6.89 20.14 -1.76
CA PHE A 90 -6.75 18.70 -1.54
C PHE A 90 -7.55 17.89 -2.56
N THR A 91 -8.72 18.35 -3.01
CA THR A 91 -9.51 17.61 -4.00
C THR A 91 -8.94 17.70 -5.41
N ILE A 92 -8.41 18.87 -5.82
CA ILE A 92 -7.85 19.07 -7.17
C ILE A 92 -6.42 18.53 -7.29
N PHE A 93 -5.60 18.73 -6.25
CA PHE A 93 -4.18 18.40 -6.23
C PHE A 93 -3.88 17.22 -5.30
N LEU A 94 -4.87 16.36 -5.05
CA LEU A 94 -4.58 15.08 -4.40
C LEU A 94 -3.56 14.34 -5.29
N PRO A 95 -2.42 13.90 -4.75
CA PRO A 95 -1.58 12.99 -5.49
C PRO A 95 -2.45 11.77 -5.85
N LYS A 96 -2.64 11.53 -7.14
CA LYS A 96 -3.38 10.36 -7.60
C LYS A 96 -2.56 9.14 -7.17
N ASP A 97 -3.23 8.10 -6.69
CA ASP A 97 -2.58 6.82 -6.47
C ASP A 97 -1.79 6.47 -7.76
N PRO A 98 -0.49 6.11 -7.67
CA PRO A 98 0.26 5.66 -8.84
C PRO A 98 -0.34 4.42 -9.50
N TYR A 99 -1.21 3.69 -8.81
CA TYR A 99 -1.91 2.50 -9.26
C TYR A 99 -3.33 2.87 -9.77
N LYS A 100 -3.87 2.03 -10.67
CA LYS A 100 -5.13 2.30 -11.36
C LYS A 100 -5.93 1.02 -11.54
N GLU A 101 -7.24 1.18 -11.69
CA GLU A 101 -8.17 0.14 -12.14
C GLU A 101 -7.68 -0.61 -13.38
N TYR A 102 -7.72 -1.96 -13.37
CA TYR A 102 -7.34 -2.75 -14.53
C TYR A 102 -8.35 -2.64 -15.66
N LYS A 103 -8.02 -1.88 -16.70
CA LYS A 103 -8.76 -1.86 -17.98
C LYS A 103 -7.95 -2.47 -19.11
N GLY A 104 -7.02 -3.36 -18.78
CA GLY A 104 -5.98 -3.83 -19.70
C GLY A 104 -4.79 -2.89 -19.82
N ASP A 105 -4.70 -1.88 -18.96
CA ASP A 105 -3.71 -0.79 -18.95
C ASP A 105 -2.76 -0.83 -17.74
N ALA A 106 -2.76 -1.92 -16.96
CA ALA A 106 -1.81 -2.09 -15.87
C ALA A 106 -0.39 -1.79 -16.37
N LYS A 107 0.32 -0.92 -15.65
CA LYS A 107 1.64 -0.42 -16.06
C LYS A 107 2.60 -1.58 -16.29
N ASN A 108 2.84 -1.86 -17.57
CA ASN A 108 3.82 -2.83 -18.05
C ASN A 108 4.82 -2.10 -18.96
N PRO A 109 5.79 -1.38 -18.37
CA PRO A 109 6.60 -0.41 -19.10
C PRO A 109 7.47 -1.04 -20.19
N ASN A 110 7.70 -2.36 -20.11
CA ASN A 110 8.56 -3.09 -21.02
C ASN A 110 7.78 -4.07 -21.93
N ASN A 111 6.44 -4.01 -21.96
CA ASN A 111 5.59 -4.98 -22.68
C ASN A 111 5.97 -6.44 -22.39
N VAL A 112 6.39 -6.74 -21.16
CA VAL A 112 6.77 -8.11 -20.78
C VAL A 112 5.51 -8.96 -20.74
N LYS A 113 5.57 -10.22 -21.17
CA LYS A 113 4.42 -11.13 -21.04
C LYS A 113 4.03 -11.24 -19.55
N THR A 114 2.78 -10.92 -19.25
CA THR A 114 2.15 -11.03 -17.93
C THR A 114 0.92 -11.93 -18.00
N GLU A 115 0.62 -12.61 -16.90
CA GLU A 115 -0.56 -13.46 -16.74
C GLU A 115 -1.43 -12.93 -15.59
N MET A 116 -2.72 -13.26 -15.60
CA MET A 116 -3.58 -13.03 -14.43
C MET A 116 -3.43 -14.18 -13.44
N PRO A 117 -3.47 -13.91 -12.12
CA PRO A 117 -3.69 -14.95 -11.13
C PRO A 117 -4.94 -15.75 -11.49
N LEU A 118 -4.87 -17.07 -11.29
CA LEU A 118 -5.99 -17.97 -11.50
C LEU A 118 -7.03 -17.73 -10.39
N LYS A 119 -8.32 -17.83 -10.72
CA LYS A 119 -9.37 -17.75 -9.72
C LYS A 119 -9.57 -19.11 -9.06
N LEU A 120 -9.45 -19.18 -7.74
CA LEU A 120 -9.90 -20.33 -6.97
C LEU A 120 -11.42 -20.34 -6.91
N SER A 121 -12.03 -21.51 -7.10
CA SER A 121 -13.48 -21.63 -6.92
C SER A 121 -13.85 -21.43 -5.45
N LEU A 122 -15.13 -21.14 -5.16
CA LEU A 122 -15.63 -21.00 -3.79
C LEU A 122 -15.36 -22.25 -2.91
N ASN A 123 -15.15 -23.41 -3.54
CA ASN A 123 -14.84 -24.68 -2.87
C ASN A 123 -13.33 -24.96 -2.79
N ASN A 124 -12.48 -23.99 -3.12
CA ASN A 124 -11.03 -24.15 -3.28
C ASN A 124 -10.62 -25.21 -4.33
N GLU A 125 -11.50 -25.49 -5.29
CA GLU A 125 -11.15 -26.37 -6.40
C GLU A 125 -10.20 -25.62 -7.33
N LYS A 126 -9.07 -26.26 -7.61
CA LYS A 126 -8.06 -25.73 -8.51
C LYS A 126 -8.49 -26.02 -9.96
N PRO A 127 -8.33 -25.05 -10.88
CA PRO A 127 -8.56 -25.32 -12.29
C PRO A 127 -7.60 -26.43 -12.75
N LEU A 128 -8.13 -27.36 -13.55
CA LEU A 128 -7.32 -28.42 -14.15
C LEU A 128 -6.61 -27.88 -15.39
N PHE A 129 -5.29 -27.91 -15.39
CA PHE A 129 -4.46 -27.56 -16.53
C PHE A 129 -3.27 -28.51 -16.64
N LYS A 130 -2.78 -28.71 -17.86
CA LYS A 130 -1.61 -29.55 -18.10
C LYS A 130 -0.35 -28.76 -17.78
N VAL A 131 0.53 -29.34 -16.95
CA VAL A 131 1.83 -28.77 -16.62
C VAL A 131 2.92 -29.67 -17.19
N GLU A 132 3.67 -29.16 -18.16
CA GLU A 132 4.68 -29.93 -18.89
C GLU A 132 6.11 -29.73 -18.37
N LYS A 133 6.34 -28.66 -17.60
CA LYS A 133 7.65 -28.25 -17.09
C LYS A 133 7.50 -27.60 -15.73
N GLN A 134 8.63 -27.34 -15.06
CA GLN A 134 8.62 -26.52 -13.85
C GLN A 134 7.91 -25.19 -14.10
N ASP A 135 6.94 -24.85 -13.26
CA ASP A 135 6.19 -23.60 -13.36
C ASP A 135 5.60 -23.23 -11.99
N VAL A 136 5.20 -21.97 -11.87
CA VAL A 136 4.52 -21.43 -10.70
C VAL A 136 3.17 -20.87 -11.14
N PHE A 137 2.13 -21.15 -10.35
CA PHE A 137 0.79 -20.63 -10.56
C PHE A 137 0.36 -19.85 -9.33
N LEU A 138 -0.02 -18.60 -9.56
CA LEU A 138 -0.56 -17.70 -8.54
C LEU A 138 -2.08 -17.76 -8.59
N TYR A 139 -2.73 -17.74 -7.43
CA TYR A 139 -4.17 -17.76 -7.28
C TYR A 139 -4.64 -16.54 -6.52
N ASP A 140 -5.64 -15.85 -7.05
CA ASP A 140 -6.42 -14.85 -6.33
C ASP A 140 -7.30 -15.57 -5.29
N TYR A 141 -7.26 -15.12 -4.03
CA TYR A 141 -7.87 -15.85 -2.92
C TYR A 141 -8.58 -14.95 -1.90
N SER A 142 -9.87 -15.21 -1.68
CA SER A 142 -10.72 -14.64 -0.62
C SER A 142 -10.97 -13.12 -0.73
N MET A 143 -9.92 -12.30 -0.70
CA MET A 143 -9.99 -10.84 -0.78
C MET A 143 -8.87 -10.32 -1.70
N PRO A 144 -9.06 -9.14 -2.34
CA PRO A 144 -8.00 -8.49 -3.10
C PRO A 144 -6.68 -8.39 -2.31
N GLY A 145 -5.57 -8.62 -3.00
CA GLY A 145 -4.23 -8.60 -2.38
C GLY A 145 -3.83 -9.85 -1.61
N ASN A 146 -4.76 -10.78 -1.37
CA ASN A 146 -4.47 -12.08 -0.79
C ASN A 146 -4.32 -13.14 -1.88
N TYR A 147 -3.24 -13.91 -1.78
CA TYR A 147 -2.91 -14.90 -2.79
C TYR A 147 -2.56 -16.25 -2.17
N LYS A 148 -2.77 -17.30 -2.95
CA LYS A 148 -2.12 -18.60 -2.77
C LYS A 148 -1.25 -18.88 -3.98
N TYR A 149 -0.31 -19.79 -3.85
CA TYR A 149 0.42 -20.28 -5.01
C TYR A 149 0.64 -21.77 -4.94
N GLN A 150 0.93 -22.35 -6.09
CA GLN A 150 1.55 -23.65 -6.19
C GLN A 150 2.72 -23.59 -7.14
N VAL A 151 3.69 -24.46 -6.90
CA VAL A 151 4.86 -24.61 -7.72
C VAL A 151 5.02 -26.07 -8.10
N PHE A 152 5.37 -26.30 -9.35
CA PHE A 152 5.70 -27.61 -9.87
C PHE A 152 7.20 -27.70 -10.04
N LEU A 153 7.82 -28.67 -9.36
CA LEU A 153 9.28 -28.83 -9.35
C LEU A 153 9.64 -30.27 -9.71
N ASN A 154 10.69 -30.44 -10.50
CA ASN A 154 11.33 -31.75 -10.71
C ASN A 154 12.31 -32.02 -9.55
N LYS A 155 13.39 -32.75 -9.80
CA LYS A 155 14.41 -33.10 -8.82
C LYS A 155 14.87 -31.89 -8.00
N THR A 156 14.52 -31.92 -6.72
CA THR A 156 14.76 -30.83 -5.76
C THR A 156 15.15 -31.44 -4.42
N ASP A 157 16.28 -30.98 -3.89
CA ASP A 157 16.79 -31.38 -2.58
C ASP A 157 15.83 -30.98 -1.46
N LYS A 158 16.05 -31.55 -0.27
CA LYS A 158 15.25 -31.19 0.90
C LYS A 158 15.53 -29.73 1.29
N GLY A 159 14.47 -28.95 1.43
CA GLY A 159 14.56 -27.54 1.79
C GLY A 159 13.21 -26.85 1.78
N LYS A 160 13.25 -25.53 1.62
CA LYS A 160 12.06 -24.68 1.55
C LYS A 160 12.06 -23.88 0.26
N VAL A 161 10.87 -23.64 -0.28
CA VAL A 161 10.66 -22.62 -1.31
C VAL A 161 9.85 -21.47 -0.76
N TYR A 162 10.11 -20.28 -1.28
CA TYR A 162 9.37 -19.06 -0.94
C TYR A 162 9.37 -18.12 -2.14
N LEU A 163 8.51 -17.10 -2.09
CA LEU A 163 8.37 -16.10 -3.15
C LEU A 163 9.13 -14.82 -2.83
N LYS A 164 9.68 -14.20 -3.87
CA LYS A 164 10.00 -12.77 -3.90
C LYS A 164 9.19 -12.12 -5.00
N MET A 165 8.51 -11.02 -4.69
CA MET A 165 7.69 -10.30 -5.65
C MET A 165 8.25 -8.90 -5.83
N PHE A 166 8.29 -8.42 -7.08
CA PHE A 166 8.84 -7.11 -7.40
C PHE A 166 7.87 -6.35 -8.26
N ASP A 167 7.69 -5.06 -7.98
CA ASP A 167 7.00 -4.16 -8.90
C ASP A 167 7.76 -4.10 -10.24
N LEU A 168 7.07 -4.35 -11.36
CA LEU A 168 7.72 -4.42 -12.68
C LEU A 168 8.26 -3.08 -13.17
N VAL A 169 7.75 -1.95 -12.66
CA VAL A 169 8.13 -0.62 -13.11
C VAL A 169 9.37 -0.13 -12.36
N THR A 170 9.33 -0.23 -11.05
CA THR A 170 10.32 0.33 -10.13
C THR A 170 11.36 -0.71 -9.71
N ASN A 171 11.12 -2.00 -9.97
CA ASN A 171 11.95 -3.12 -9.52
C ASN A 171 12.12 -3.17 -7.98
N ARG A 172 11.25 -2.48 -7.24
CA ARG A 172 11.18 -2.52 -5.78
C ARG A 172 10.60 -3.87 -5.35
N ILE A 173 11.17 -4.44 -4.29
CA ILE A 173 10.60 -5.64 -3.65
C ILE A 173 9.31 -5.30 -2.90
N LEU A 174 8.31 -6.14 -3.04
CA LEU A 174 6.97 -6.01 -2.46
C LEU A 174 6.91 -6.85 -1.18
N SER A 175 6.42 -6.26 -0.09
CA SER A 175 6.10 -6.94 1.18
C SER A 175 7.15 -8.01 1.57
N GLU A 176 8.44 -7.64 1.49
CA GLU A 176 9.57 -8.59 1.45
C GLU A 176 9.56 -9.60 2.59
N LYS A 177 9.34 -9.11 3.81
CA LYS A 177 9.40 -9.93 5.02
C LYS A 177 8.18 -10.83 5.12
N GLU A 178 7.00 -10.26 4.92
CA GLU A 178 5.70 -10.90 5.03
C GLU A 178 5.57 -11.99 3.96
N ILE A 179 5.83 -11.67 2.69
CA ILE A 179 5.78 -12.64 1.59
C ILE A 179 6.82 -13.75 1.81
N LYS A 180 8.08 -13.42 2.17
CA LYS A 180 9.10 -14.46 2.42
C LYS A 180 8.68 -15.41 3.54
N GLN A 181 7.98 -14.94 4.56
CA GLN A 181 7.56 -15.74 5.70
C GLN A 181 6.28 -16.55 5.42
N GLU A 182 5.27 -15.92 4.81
CA GLU A 182 3.94 -16.50 4.60
C GLU A 182 3.88 -17.43 3.39
N SER A 183 4.76 -17.25 2.41
CA SER A 183 4.82 -18.08 1.21
C SER A 183 5.71 -19.33 1.35
N GLN A 184 6.23 -19.64 2.54
CA GLN A 184 7.15 -20.78 2.70
C GLN A 184 6.44 -22.13 2.56
N ILE A 185 7.03 -23.02 1.76
CA ILE A 185 6.59 -24.41 1.61
C ILE A 185 7.81 -25.32 1.74
N GLU A 186 7.71 -26.38 2.53
CA GLU A 186 8.72 -27.45 2.56
C GLU A 186 8.64 -28.28 1.28
N VAL A 187 9.78 -28.50 0.63
CA VAL A 187 9.85 -29.26 -0.62
C VAL A 187 10.89 -30.35 -0.52
N TYR A 188 10.58 -31.47 -1.17
CA TYR A 188 11.51 -32.56 -1.41
C TYR A 188 10.99 -33.42 -2.56
N ASN A 189 11.82 -33.56 -3.59
CA ASN A 189 11.54 -34.40 -4.73
C ASN A 189 12.83 -35.06 -5.24
N PRO A 190 13.08 -36.34 -4.92
CA PRO A 190 14.31 -37.01 -5.35
C PRO A 190 14.29 -37.45 -6.83
N THR A 191 13.14 -37.40 -7.50
CA THR A 191 12.96 -37.88 -8.88
C THR A 191 12.90 -36.73 -9.88
N ASP A 192 13.17 -37.02 -11.16
CA ASP A 192 13.01 -36.04 -12.25
C ASP A 192 11.54 -35.82 -12.65
N GLU A 193 10.61 -36.56 -12.05
CA GLU A 193 9.18 -36.39 -12.27
C GLU A 193 8.71 -35.05 -11.67
N LEU A 194 7.78 -34.40 -12.37
CA LEU A 194 7.23 -33.14 -11.93
C LEU A 194 6.28 -33.37 -10.75
N LYS A 195 6.57 -32.74 -9.61
CA LYS A 195 5.78 -32.83 -8.38
C LYS A 195 5.18 -31.48 -8.02
N GLU A 196 3.92 -31.48 -7.63
CA GLU A 196 3.19 -30.30 -7.15
C GLU A 196 3.49 -30.02 -5.68
N PHE A 197 3.74 -28.76 -5.35
CA PHE A 197 3.82 -28.23 -3.99
C PHE A 197 2.92 -27.00 -3.89
N GLY A 198 1.94 -27.02 -2.98
CA GLY A 198 0.96 -25.96 -2.84
C GLY A 198 1.03 -25.30 -1.47
N LEU A 199 0.84 -23.97 -1.44
CA LEU A 199 0.73 -23.23 -0.20
C LEU A 199 -0.63 -23.53 0.46
N SER A 200 -0.61 -23.99 1.71
CA SER A 200 -1.83 -24.27 2.47
C SER A 200 -2.55 -22.97 2.87
N ASN A 201 -1.78 -22.00 3.37
CA ASN A 201 -2.24 -20.70 3.81
C ASN A 201 -2.22 -19.68 2.65
N GLN A 202 -2.72 -18.47 2.92
CA GLN A 202 -2.56 -17.33 2.01
C GLN A 202 -1.35 -16.50 2.41
N PHE A 203 -0.87 -15.67 1.49
CA PHE A 203 0.02 -14.56 1.78
C PHE A 203 -0.57 -13.25 1.26
N THR A 204 -0.17 -12.14 1.86
CA THR A 204 -0.69 -10.81 1.53
C THR A 204 0.36 -9.97 0.78
N VAL A 205 -0.07 -9.26 -0.26
CA VAL A 205 0.71 -8.17 -0.86
C VAL A 205 0.13 -6.85 -0.36
N GLU A 206 0.89 -6.11 0.46
CA GLU A 206 0.43 -4.86 1.08
C GLU A 206 0.53 -3.63 0.16
N GLU A 207 1.25 -3.72 -0.96
CA GLU A 207 1.43 -2.59 -1.86
C GLU A 207 0.25 -2.43 -2.84
N GLY A 208 -0.35 -1.24 -2.86
CA GLY A 208 -1.51 -0.91 -3.69
C GLY A 208 -2.81 -0.97 -2.91
N GLU A 209 -3.92 -0.61 -3.55
CA GLU A 209 -5.26 -0.67 -2.96
C GLU A 209 -6.17 -1.65 -3.74
N TRP A 210 -7.35 -1.92 -3.20
CA TRP A 210 -8.32 -2.77 -3.87
C TRP A 210 -8.78 -2.16 -5.18
N GLY A 211 -8.69 -2.95 -6.25
CA GLY A 211 -9.00 -2.49 -7.60
C GLY A 211 -7.81 -1.87 -8.31
N ASP A 212 -6.68 -1.66 -7.65
CA ASP A 212 -5.50 -1.07 -8.25
C ASP A 212 -4.51 -2.14 -8.70
N TYR A 213 -4.43 -2.33 -10.03
CA TYR A 213 -3.64 -3.41 -10.61
C TYR A 213 -2.33 -2.92 -11.23
N TYR A 214 -1.28 -3.71 -11.01
CA TYR A 214 0.05 -3.43 -11.51
C TYR A 214 0.79 -4.72 -11.84
N GLY A 215 1.80 -4.59 -12.68
CA GLY A 215 2.64 -5.72 -13.06
C GLY A 215 3.62 -6.08 -11.96
N SER A 216 3.74 -7.38 -11.66
CA SER A 216 4.68 -7.91 -10.69
C SER A 216 5.52 -9.05 -11.26
N ARG A 217 6.83 -9.02 -11.01
CA ARG A 217 7.73 -10.16 -11.25
C ARG A 217 7.71 -11.06 -10.02
N VAL A 218 7.18 -12.25 -10.16
CA VAL A 218 7.16 -13.28 -9.12
C VAL A 218 8.32 -14.24 -9.35
N GLU A 219 9.18 -14.34 -8.35
CA GLU A 219 10.33 -15.24 -8.35
C GLU A 219 10.16 -16.30 -7.27
N VAL A 220 10.35 -17.57 -7.65
CA VAL A 220 10.42 -18.68 -6.69
C VAL A 220 11.88 -18.89 -6.31
N TRP A 221 12.16 -18.83 -5.02
CA TRP A 221 13.49 -19.03 -4.44
C TRP A 221 13.51 -20.30 -3.60
N PHE A 222 14.60 -21.05 -3.67
CA PHE A 222 14.86 -22.25 -2.90
C PHE A 222 15.94 -21.99 -1.86
N GLN A 223 15.65 -22.39 -0.63
CA GLN A 223 16.54 -22.39 0.51
C GLN A 223 16.81 -23.85 0.91
N PRO A 224 18.02 -24.38 0.67
CA PRO A 224 18.38 -25.72 1.11
C PRO A 224 18.31 -25.87 2.64
N ASP A 225 17.97 -27.07 3.14
CA ASP A 225 18.10 -27.38 4.57
C ASP A 225 19.56 -27.36 5.03
N ASP A 226 20.48 -27.70 4.12
CA ASP A 226 21.92 -27.59 4.32
C ASP A 226 22.35 -26.12 4.30
N SER A 227 22.59 -25.56 5.48
CA SER A 227 23.03 -24.16 5.67
C SER A 227 24.33 -23.78 4.97
N THR A 228 25.11 -24.75 4.48
CA THR A 228 26.33 -24.48 3.70
C THR A 228 26.05 -24.15 2.24
N GLN A 229 24.85 -24.49 1.75
CA GLN A 229 24.45 -24.22 0.37
C GLN A 229 23.68 -22.90 0.26
N PRO A 230 24.00 -22.05 -0.73
CA PRO A 230 23.33 -20.77 -0.89
C PRO A 230 21.88 -20.94 -1.37
N GLU A 231 21.04 -19.96 -1.01
CA GLU A 231 19.72 -19.82 -1.62
C GLU A 231 19.86 -19.57 -3.14
N ARG A 232 18.94 -20.13 -3.93
CA ARG A 232 18.96 -20.02 -5.40
C ARG A 232 17.57 -19.76 -5.97
N LYS A 233 17.51 -18.98 -7.04
CA LYS A 233 16.28 -18.76 -7.79
C LYS A 233 15.97 -19.98 -8.67
N LEU A 234 14.71 -20.43 -8.66
CA LEU A 234 14.23 -21.55 -9.47
C LEU A 234 13.43 -21.07 -10.69
N ILE A 235 12.41 -20.25 -10.46
CA ILE A 235 11.41 -19.87 -11.47
C ILE A 235 11.21 -18.36 -11.43
N THR A 236 10.90 -17.76 -12.58
CA THR A 236 10.46 -16.37 -12.67
C THR A 236 9.27 -16.29 -13.62
N LYS A 237 8.20 -15.64 -13.18
CA LYS A 237 6.97 -15.44 -13.95
C LYS A 237 6.34 -14.11 -13.58
N ASN A 238 5.77 -13.42 -14.56
CA ASN A 238 5.18 -12.11 -14.32
C ASN A 238 3.65 -12.21 -14.27
N TYR A 239 3.07 -11.51 -13.30
CA TYR A 239 1.64 -11.47 -13.08
C TYR A 239 1.13 -10.04 -13.06
N ILE A 240 -0.14 -9.83 -13.40
CA ILE A 240 -0.87 -8.63 -13.04
C ILE A 240 -1.53 -8.89 -11.68
N ILE A 241 -1.13 -8.16 -10.65
CA ILE A 241 -1.63 -8.32 -9.28
C ILE A 241 -2.20 -7.00 -8.79
N GLN A 242 -2.87 -7.05 -7.64
CA GLN A 242 -3.30 -5.90 -6.84
C GLN A 242 -2.87 -6.06 -5.38
N GLY A 243 -2.88 -4.95 -4.63
CA GLY A 243 -2.60 -4.93 -3.19
C GLY A 243 -3.85 -5.18 -2.33
N ASN A 244 -3.63 -5.31 -1.02
CA ASN A 244 -4.67 -5.35 0.01
C ASN A 244 -4.80 -4.02 0.75
#